data_AF-A0A355YK70-F1
#
_entry.id   AF-A0A355YK70-F1
#
_cell.length_a   1.000
_cell.length_b   1.000
_cell.length_c   1.000
_cell.angle_alpha   90.00
_cell.angle_beta   90.00
_cell.angle_gamma   90.00
#
_symmetry.space_group_name_H-M   'P 1'
#
loop_
_entity.id
_entity.type
_entity.pdbx_description
1 polymer ?
#
loop_
_entity_poly.entity_id
_entity_poly.type
_entity_poly.pdbx_seq_one_letter_code
_entity_poly.pdbx_strand_id
1 'polypeptide(L)'
;MTINIEDLLNSIQKSLDRIEYIRAEDIPDIDLYMDQVTTFMESHLKNTTRNPASDKILTKTMINNYAKNNLLPPPVKKKYSKDHVLLLIFIYYYKG
;
A
#
# COMPACT_ATOMS: atom_id res chain seq x y z
N MET A 1 24.18 17.94 -27.95
CA MET A 1 23.21 17.00 -27.36
C MET A 1 21.84 17.63 -27.55
N THR A 2 21.12 17.26 -28.60
CA THR A 2 19.74 17.70 -28.82
C THR A 2 18.86 16.88 -27.89
N ILE A 3 18.25 17.52 -26.89
CA ILE A 3 17.28 16.86 -26.02
C ILE A 3 16.07 16.54 -26.89
N ASN A 4 15.84 15.25 -27.14
CA ASN A 4 14.66 14.78 -27.86
C ASN A 4 13.44 14.97 -26.95
N ILE A 5 12.49 15.82 -27.38
CA ILE A 5 11.29 16.13 -26.62
C ILE A 5 10.44 14.86 -26.38
N GLU A 6 10.44 13.91 -27.31
CA GLU A 6 9.71 12.65 -27.18
C GLU A 6 10.26 11.80 -26.02
N ASP A 7 11.58 11.73 -25.88
CA ASP A 7 12.22 11.00 -24.78
C ASP A 7 11.93 11.66 -23.43
N LEU A 8 11.91 13.00 -23.39
CA LEU A 8 11.53 13.76 -22.20
C LEU A 8 10.07 13.50 -21.80
N LEU A 9 9.13 13.58 -22.75
CA LEU A 9 7.72 13.32 -22.51
C LEU A 9 7.47 11.88 -22.03
N ASN A 10 8.13 10.90 -22.66
CA ASN A 10 8.09 9.50 -22.22
C ASN A 10 8.64 9.31 -20.80
N SER A 11 9.70 10.03 -20.44
CA SER A 11 10.28 9.98 -19.09
C SER A 11 9.34 10.59 -18.03
N ILE A 12 8.65 11.69 -18.37
CA ILE A 12 7.66 12.34 -17.51
C ILE A 12 6.44 11.45 -17.34
N GLN A 13 5.90 10.89 -18.42
CA GLN A 13 4.77 9.95 -18.33
C GLN A 13 5.08 8.75 -17.43
N LYS A 14 6.22 8.09 -17.65
CA LYS A 14 6.70 7.01 -16.78
C LYS A 14 6.90 7.43 -15.32
N SER A 15 7.12 8.71 -15.07
CA SER A 15 7.25 9.25 -13.71
C SER A 15 5.91 9.50 -13.03
N LEU A 16 4.90 9.90 -13.80
CA LEU A 16 3.54 10.13 -13.32
C LEU A 16 2.81 8.81 -13.09
N ASP A 17 3.06 7.79 -13.92
CA ASP A 17 2.51 6.44 -13.75
C ASP A 17 2.95 5.77 -12.43
N ARG A 18 3.98 6.30 -11.76
CA ARG A 18 4.44 5.79 -10.44
C ARG A 18 3.57 6.25 -9.27
N ILE A 19 2.62 7.16 -9.49
CA ILE A 19 1.71 7.64 -8.45
C ILE A 19 0.48 6.73 -8.41
N GLU A 20 0.68 5.47 -8.02
CA GLU A 20 -0.41 4.54 -7.76
C GLU A 20 -0.89 4.73 -6.31
N TYR A 21 -2.13 5.19 -6.14
CA TYR A 21 -2.82 5.23 -4.86
C TYR A 21 -3.97 4.22 -4.87
N ILE A 22 -4.29 3.65 -3.71
CA ILE A 22 -5.40 2.70 -3.60
C ILE A 22 -6.69 3.52 -3.61
N ARG A 23 -7.58 3.26 -4.56
CA ARG A 23 -8.92 3.86 -4.54
C ARG A 23 -9.83 3.07 -3.62
N ALA A 24 -10.83 3.74 -3.05
CA ALA A 24 -11.77 3.09 -2.12
C ALA A 24 -12.58 1.95 -2.78
N GLU A 25 -12.75 2.02 -4.10
CA GLU A 25 -13.41 0.97 -4.90
C GLU A 25 -12.57 -0.31 -4.99
N ASP A 26 -11.24 -0.16 -4.96
CA ASP A 26 -10.30 -1.28 -5.13
C ASP A 26 -10.23 -2.14 -3.86
N ILE A 27 -10.68 -1.61 -2.71
CA ILE A 27 -10.69 -2.34 -1.44
C ILE A 27 -11.83 -3.40 -1.45
N PRO A 28 -11.52 -4.68 -1.25
CA PRO A 28 -12.52 -5.76 -1.26
C PRO A 28 -13.67 -5.52 -0.28
N ASP A 29 -14.89 -5.85 -0.72
CA ASP A 29 -16.10 -5.80 0.13
C ASP A 29 -16.30 -7.10 0.93
N ILE A 30 -15.19 -7.68 1.39
CA ILE A 30 -15.15 -8.87 2.24
C ILE A 30 -14.06 -8.71 3.29
N ASP A 31 -14.26 -9.34 4.45
CA ASP A 31 -13.24 -9.39 5.48
C ASP A 31 -12.06 -10.27 5.06
N LEU A 32 -10.84 -9.75 5.21
CA LEU A 32 -9.60 -10.37 4.78
C LEU A 32 -8.85 -11.00 5.93
N TYR A 33 -8.24 -12.17 5.72
CA TYR A 33 -7.23 -12.71 6.63
C TYR A 33 -5.92 -11.91 6.52
N MET A 34 -5.08 -12.00 7.56
CA MET A 34 -3.77 -11.30 7.62
C MET A 34 -2.96 -11.41 6.31
N ASP A 35 -2.82 -12.63 5.76
CA ASP A 35 -2.05 -12.84 4.53
C ASP A 35 -2.65 -12.14 3.31
N GLN A 36 -3.99 -12.07 3.25
CA GLN A 36 -4.70 -11.37 2.19
C GLN A 36 -4.54 -9.86 2.32
N VAL A 37 -4.56 -9.32 3.55
CA VAL A 37 -4.26 -7.90 3.81
C VAL A 37 -2.86 -7.56 3.35
N THR A 38 -1.83 -8.33 3.76
CA THR A 38 -0.46 -8.04 3.34
C THR A 38 -0.28 -8.18 1.83
N THR A 39 -0.95 -9.14 1.20
CA THR A 39 -0.90 -9.32 -0.27
C THR A 39 -1.56 -8.16 -0.99
N PHE A 40 -2.74 -7.72 -0.54
CA PHE A 40 -3.46 -6.58 -1.09
C PHE A 40 -2.61 -5.30 -1.02
N MET A 41 -2.00 -5.04 0.14
CA MET A 41 -1.16 -3.87 0.34
C MET A 41 0.09 -3.94 -0.55
N GLU A 42 0.75 -5.09 -0.63
CA GLU A 42 1.92 -5.30 -1.50
C GLU A 42 1.57 -5.07 -2.97
N SER A 43 0.47 -5.66 -3.48
CA SER A 43 0.13 -5.58 -4.91
C SER A 43 -0.16 -4.16 -5.39
N HIS A 44 -0.64 -3.28 -4.51
CA HIS A 44 -1.01 -1.91 -4.88
C HIS A 44 0.06 -0.87 -4.54
N LEU A 45 0.94 -1.13 -3.57
CA LEU A 45 1.87 -0.10 -3.06
C LEU A 45 3.33 -0.40 -3.33
N LYS A 46 3.68 -1.60 -3.83
CA LYS A 46 5.07 -1.99 -4.11
C LYS A 46 5.79 -1.02 -5.04
N ASN A 47 5.10 -0.56 -6.08
CA ASN A 47 5.66 0.36 -7.07
C ASN A 47 5.89 1.78 -6.50
N THR A 48 5.30 2.10 -5.34
CA THR A 48 5.48 3.40 -4.68
C THR A 48 6.69 3.43 -3.74
N THR A 49 7.39 2.31 -3.57
CA THR A 49 8.57 2.23 -2.69
C THR A 49 9.83 2.77 -3.37
N ARG A 50 10.82 3.18 -2.56
CA ARG A 50 12.10 3.65 -3.10
C ARG A 50 12.88 2.51 -3.74
N ASN A 51 12.86 1.32 -3.12
CA ASN A 51 13.48 0.10 -3.65
C ASN A 51 12.46 -1.05 -3.74
N PRO A 52 11.74 -1.20 -4.87
CA PRO A 52 10.69 -2.22 -5.03
C PRO A 52 11.14 -3.68 -4.85
N ALA A 53 12.44 -3.96 -4.96
CA ALA A 53 12.98 -5.30 -4.78
C ALA A 53 13.17 -5.70 -3.31
N SER A 54 13.31 -4.74 -2.40
CA SER A 54 13.69 -4.99 -0.99
C SER A 54 12.72 -4.40 0.03
N ASP A 55 12.08 -3.28 -0.30
CA ASP A 55 11.24 -2.55 0.62
C ASP A 55 9.93 -3.30 0.84
N LYS A 56 9.59 -3.53 2.11
CA LYS A 56 8.33 -4.17 2.48
C LYS A 56 7.26 -3.12 2.72
N ILE A 57 6.07 -3.34 2.17
CA ILE A 57 4.91 -2.46 2.39
C ILE A 57 4.45 -2.55 3.84
N LEU A 58 3.95 -3.70 4.25
CA LEU A 58 3.56 -3.99 5.63
C LEU A 58 3.89 -5.44 5.95
N THR A 59 4.48 -5.68 7.12
CA THR A 59 4.70 -7.03 7.63
C THR A 59 3.60 -7.42 8.62
N LYS A 60 3.36 -8.72 8.79
CA LYS A 60 2.47 -9.24 9.84
C LYS A 60 2.81 -8.67 11.22
N THR A 61 4.10 -8.54 11.52
CA THR A 61 4.60 -7.97 12.78
C THR A 61 4.20 -6.51 12.93
N MET A 62 4.32 -5.69 11.87
CA MET A 62 3.89 -4.29 11.90
C MET A 62 2.39 -4.16 12.18
N ILE A 63 1.56 -4.92 11.46
CA ILE A 63 0.09 -4.92 11.64
C ILE A 63 -0.27 -5.34 13.07
N ASN A 64 0.36 -6.39 13.60
CA ASN A 64 0.17 -6.81 14.98
C ASN A 64 0.61 -5.74 15.98
N ASN A 65 1.70 -5.01 15.70
CA ASN A 65 2.16 -3.92 16.55
C ASN A 65 1.19 -2.73 16.52
N TYR A 66 0.60 -2.40 15.38
CA TYR A 66 -0.44 -1.37 15.31
C TYR A 66 -1.67 -1.75 16.14
N ALA A 67 -2.08 -3.02 16.09
CA ALA A 67 -3.18 -3.51 16.93
C ALA A 67 -2.84 -3.45 18.42
N LYS A 68 -1.63 -3.92 18.81
CA LYS A 68 -1.17 -3.91 20.21
C LYS A 68 -1.04 -2.51 20.80
N ASN A 69 -0.68 -1.51 19.99
CA ASN A 69 -0.48 -0.12 20.42
C ASN A 69 -1.71 0.76 20.17
N ASN A 70 -2.89 0.18 19.94
CA ASN A 70 -4.15 0.88 19.72
C ASN A 70 -4.16 1.87 18.54
N LEU A 71 -3.29 1.66 17.54
CA LEU A 71 -3.29 2.41 16.27
C LEU A 71 -4.24 1.78 15.24
N LEU A 72 -4.57 0.50 15.42
CA LEU A 72 -5.48 -0.27 14.58
C LEU A 72 -6.42 -1.07 15.50
N PRO A 73 -7.74 -1.11 15.27
CA PRO A 73 -8.61 -2.02 15.99
C PRO A 73 -8.14 -3.48 15.82
N PRO A 74 -8.27 -4.35 16.85
CA PRO A 74 -7.85 -5.74 16.73
C PRO A 74 -8.74 -6.48 15.72
N PRO A 75 -8.21 -7.48 15.01
CA PRO A 75 -8.97 -8.23 14.01
C PRO A 75 -10.14 -8.99 14.67
N VAL A 76 -11.28 -9.01 13.99
CA VAL A 76 -12.49 -9.74 14.43
C VAL A 76 -12.45 -11.14 13.84
N LYS A 77 -12.47 -12.18 14.69
CA LYS A 77 -12.40 -13.60 14.26
C LYS A 77 -11.23 -13.87 13.29
N LYS A 78 -10.06 -13.24 13.56
CA LYS A 78 -8.84 -13.30 12.73
C LYS A 78 -8.94 -12.64 11.35
N LYS A 79 -9.96 -11.81 11.13
CA LYS A 79 -10.15 -11.07 9.89
C LYS A 79 -10.15 -9.57 10.09
N TYR A 80 -9.84 -8.86 9.02
CA TYR A 80 -9.73 -7.42 8.92
C TYR A 80 -10.82 -6.93 7.97
N SER A 81 -11.70 -6.07 8.47
CA SER A 81 -12.74 -5.46 7.64
C SER A 81 -12.17 -4.42 6.69
N LYS A 82 -13.02 -3.95 5.77
CA LYS A 82 -12.74 -2.81 4.89
C LYS A 82 -12.17 -1.60 5.64
N ASP A 83 -12.74 -1.28 6.81
CA ASP A 83 -12.28 -0.17 7.65
C ASP A 83 -10.87 -0.40 8.22
N HIS A 84 -10.53 -1.63 8.58
CA HIS A 84 -9.17 -1.96 9.01
C HIS A 84 -8.16 -1.74 7.88
N VAL A 85 -8.51 -2.17 6.66
CA VAL A 85 -7.66 -2.00 5.48
C VAL A 85 -7.49 -0.52 5.17
N LEU A 86 -8.57 0.26 5.19
CA LEU A 86 -8.52 1.71 4.98
C LEU A 86 -7.61 2.40 5.99
N LEU A 87 -7.72 2.04 7.27
CA LEU A 87 -6.85 2.58 8.31
C LEU A 87 -5.38 2.16 8.12
N LEU A 88 -5.12 0.92 7.70
CA LEU A 88 -3.76 0.46 7.38
C LEU A 88 -3.15 1.23 6.20
N ILE A 89 -3.95 1.60 5.20
CA ILE A 89 -3.52 2.45 4.08
C ILE A 89 -3.07 3.82 4.60
N PHE A 90 -3.88 4.45 5.46
CA PHE A 90 -3.50 5.73 6.06
C PHE A 90 -2.24 5.60 6.92
N ILE A 91 -2.17 4.59 7.79
CA ILE A 91 -0.97 4.32 8.59
C ILE A 91 0.25 4.18 7.68
N TYR A 92 0.13 3.48 6.54
CA TYR A 92 1.23 3.35 5.59
C TYR A 92 1.63 4.68 4.95
N TYR A 93 0.67 5.51 4.52
CA TYR A 93 0.99 6.82 3.92
C TYR A 93 1.63 7.81 4.91
N TYR A 94 1.31 7.68 6.19
CA TYR A 94 1.87 8.53 7.25
C TYR A 94 3.03 7.87 8.01
N LYS A 95 3.43 6.63 7.67
CA LYS A 95 4.67 6.04 8.19
C LYS A 95 5.84 6.69 7.42
N GLY A 96 6.35 7.78 7.96
CA GLY A 96 7.46 8.55 7.37
C GLY A 96 8.22 9.23 8.48
#